data_AF-A0A564Y0C2-F1
#
_entry.id   AF-A0A564Y0C2-F1
#
_cell.length_a   1.000
_cell.length_b   1.000
_cell.length_c   1.000
_cell.angle_alpha   90.00
_cell.angle_beta   90.00
_cell.angle_gamma   90.00
#
_symmetry.space_group_name_H-M   'P 1'
#
loop_
_entity.id
_entity.type
_entity.pdbx_description
1 polymer ?
#
loop_
_entity_poly.entity_id
_entity_poly.type
_entity_poly.pdbx_seq_one_letter_code
_entity_poly.pdbx_strand_id
1 'polypeptide(L)'
;MNDDHCAFPLSVYFQGRVFVVGFKECVNTMEMLDVAVGGHWTILILLGPHPETRLTVGSMVRVGSDLFVKDDNSGDTYSIDLKIASELPRLKWGQREIIPFGELTTVPLK
;
A
#
# COMPACT_ATOMS: atom_id res chain seq x y z
N MET A 1 -12.01 8.99 -7.25
CA MET A 1 -12.48 7.73 -6.66
C MET A 1 -13.22 7.02 -7.75
N ASN A 2 -12.64 5.97 -8.33
CA ASN A 2 -13.33 5.20 -9.36
C ASN A 2 -14.59 4.58 -8.75
N ASP A 3 -15.73 4.67 -9.46
CA ASP A 3 -17.03 4.17 -9.00
C ASP A 3 -17.09 2.62 -8.91
N ASP A 4 -16.04 1.93 -9.37
CA ASP A 4 -15.93 0.47 -9.33
C ASP A 4 -15.55 -0.09 -7.95
N HIS A 5 -15.16 0.77 -7.00
CA HIS A 5 -14.82 0.35 -5.64
C HIS A 5 -16.11 0.14 -4.83
N CYS A 6 -16.61 -1.10 -4.80
CA CYS A 6 -17.79 -1.45 -4.00
C CYS A 6 -17.49 -1.46 -2.48
N ALA A 7 -16.23 -1.35 -2.08
CA ALA A 7 -15.80 -1.41 -0.69
C ALA A 7 -15.24 -0.08 -0.15
N PHE A 8 -15.07 -0.01 1.18
CA PHE A 8 -14.51 1.16 1.84
C PHE A 8 -13.04 1.39 1.44
N PRO A 9 -12.62 2.60 1.06
CA PRO A 9 -11.23 2.85 0.74
C PRO A 9 -10.35 2.84 2.00
N LEU A 10 -9.15 2.27 1.89
CA LEU A 10 -8.06 2.47 2.84
C LEU A 10 -7.12 3.53 2.28
N SER A 11 -6.67 4.45 3.14
CA SER A 11 -5.80 5.54 2.70
C SER A 11 -4.69 5.87 3.69
N VAL A 12 -3.54 6.28 3.17
CA VAL A 12 -2.45 6.87 3.97
C VAL A 12 -1.96 8.17 3.35
N TYR A 13 -1.53 9.11 4.19
CA TYR A 13 -0.88 10.34 3.76
C TYR A 13 0.64 10.23 3.88
N PHE A 14 1.36 10.71 2.86
CA PHE A 14 2.82 10.84 2.86
C PHE A 14 3.26 11.99 1.94
N GLN A 15 4.01 12.94 2.48
CA GLN A 15 4.67 14.04 1.73
C GLN A 15 3.79 14.76 0.70
N GLY A 16 2.59 15.19 1.09
CA GLY A 16 1.68 15.91 0.20
C GLY A 16 0.85 15.02 -0.73
N ARG A 17 0.93 13.69 -0.56
CA ARG A 17 0.19 12.73 -1.37
C ARG A 17 -0.67 11.81 -0.51
N VAL A 18 -1.82 11.42 -1.03
CA VAL A 18 -2.71 10.41 -0.43
C VAL A 18 -2.70 9.19 -1.31
N PHE A 19 -2.33 8.04 -0.74
CA PHE A 19 -2.34 6.75 -1.42
C PHE A 19 -3.58 5.99 -0.99
N VAL A 20 -4.32 5.43 -1.95
CA VAL A 20 -5.63 4.82 -1.75
C VAL A 20 -5.69 3.44 -2.41
N VAL A 21 -6.25 2.47 -1.69
CA VAL A 21 -6.57 1.13 -2.18
C VAL A 21 -7.95 0.72 -1.67
N GLY A 22 -8.64 -0.16 -2.40
CA GLY A 22 -9.91 -0.72 -1.95
C GLY A 22 -9.73 -1.76 -0.84
N PHE A 23 -10.53 -1.67 0.23
CA PHE A 23 -10.59 -2.70 1.27
C PHE A 23 -11.20 -4.00 0.74
N LYS A 24 -10.57 -5.14 1.01
CA LYS A 24 -10.98 -6.49 0.55
C LYS A 24 -11.16 -6.61 -0.95
N GLU A 25 -10.60 -5.69 -1.72
CA GLU A 25 -10.57 -5.78 -3.17
C GLU A 25 -9.28 -6.44 -3.62
N CYS A 26 -9.36 -7.16 -4.73
CA CYS A 26 -8.18 -7.65 -5.42
C CYS A 26 -7.48 -6.46 -6.07
N VAL A 27 -6.44 -5.94 -5.42
CA VAL A 27 -5.74 -4.73 -5.89
C VAL A 27 -4.55 -5.12 -6.76
N ASN A 28 -4.65 -4.77 -8.05
CA ASN A 28 -3.51 -4.69 -8.97
C ASN A 28 -3.10 -3.23 -9.24
N THR A 29 -3.81 -2.28 -8.64
CA THR A 29 -3.61 -0.85 -8.77
C THR A 29 -3.76 -0.15 -7.43
N MET A 30 -3.15 1.02 -7.33
CA MET A 30 -3.28 1.96 -6.21
C MET A 30 -3.50 3.34 -6.78
N GLU A 31 -4.44 4.09 -6.23
CA GLU A 31 -4.65 5.48 -6.60
C GLU A 31 -3.77 6.39 -5.74
N MET A 32 -3.19 7.41 -6.35
CA MET A 32 -2.40 8.42 -5.67
C MET A 32 -2.95 9.81 -6.01
N LEU A 33 -3.37 10.54 -4.98
CA LEU A 33 -3.76 11.93 -5.09
C LEU A 33 -2.58 12.82 -4.69
N ASP A 34 -2.09 13.64 -5.61
CA ASP A 34 -1.11 14.69 -5.32
C ASP A 34 -1.83 15.97 -4.86
N VAL A 35 -1.83 16.20 -3.55
CA VAL A 35 -2.47 17.36 -2.90
C VAL A 35 -1.62 18.61 -3.08
N ALA A 36 -0.30 18.46 -3.23
CA ALA A 36 0.62 19.58 -3.37
C ALA A 36 0.50 20.27 -4.75
N VAL A 37 0.18 19.51 -5.80
CA VAL A 37 0.05 20.01 -7.18
C VAL A 37 -1.41 20.16 -7.60
N GLY A 38 -2.28 20.57 -6.67
CA GLY A 38 -3.67 20.93 -7.00
C GLY A 38 -4.65 19.76 -7.14
N GLY A 39 -4.34 18.59 -6.60
CA GLY A 39 -5.28 17.48 -6.49
C GLY A 39 -5.30 16.55 -7.70
N HIS A 40 -4.16 16.33 -8.35
CA HIS A 40 -4.06 15.42 -9.49
C HIS A 40 -4.09 13.95 -9.05
N TRP A 41 -4.92 13.13 -9.70
CA TRP A 41 -4.99 11.69 -9.46
C TRP A 41 -4.12 10.91 -10.45
N THR A 42 -3.34 9.95 -9.93
CA THR A 42 -2.50 9.05 -10.70
C THR A 42 -2.79 7.61 -10.31
N ILE A 43 -2.85 6.71 -11.29
CA ILE A 43 -2.98 5.27 -11.05
C ILE A 43 -1.59 4.65 -11.06
N LEU A 44 -1.22 4.02 -9.95
CA LEU A 44 0.01 3.24 -9.79
C LEU A 44 -0.31 1.77 -10.05
N ILE A 45 0.48 1.12 -10.89
CA ILE A 45 0.35 -0.31 -11.18
C ILE A 45 1.15 -1.09 -10.14
N LEU A 46 0.46 -1.96 -9.41
CA LEU A 46 1.04 -2.83 -8.41
C LEU A 46 1.33 -4.20 -9.02
N LEU A 47 2.60 -4.53 -9.13
CA LEU A 47 3.07 -5.86 -9.48
C LEU A 47 3.05 -6.73 -8.23
N GLY A 48 2.21 -7.77 -8.26
CA GLY A 48 2.13 -8.76 -7.20
C GLY A 48 3.48 -9.47 -6.97
N PRO A 49 3.66 -10.09 -5.79
CA PRO A 49 4.83 -10.93 -5.50
C PRO A 49 4.92 -12.12 -6.48
N HIS A 50 3.78 -12.59 -6.96
CA HIS A 50 3.63 -13.57 -8.04
C HIS A 50 2.64 -13.04 -9.10
N PRO A 51 2.81 -13.39 -10.39
CA PRO A 51 1.93 -12.93 -11.47
C PRO A 51 0.45 -13.30 -11.29
N GLU A 52 0.18 -14.34 -10.52
CA GLU A 52 -1.17 -14.86 -10.25
C GLU A 52 -1.73 -14.40 -8.90
N THR A 53 -0.93 -13.74 -8.05
CA THR A 53 -1.35 -13.38 -6.71
C THR A 53 -2.23 -12.14 -6.75
N ARG A 54 -3.52 -12.38 -6.48
CA ARG A 54 -4.55 -11.38 -6.26
C ARG A 54 -4.49 -10.92 -4.80
N LEU A 55 -3.76 -9.85 -4.52
CA LEU A 55 -3.63 -9.31 -3.17
C LEU A 55 -4.97 -8.69 -2.73
N THR A 56 -5.53 -9.19 -1.64
CA THR A 56 -6.81 -8.75 -1.06
C THR A 56 -6.52 -7.94 0.20
N VAL A 57 -6.59 -6.62 0.12
CA VAL A 57 -6.12 -5.74 1.21
C VAL A 57 -7.06 -5.83 2.42
N GLY A 58 -6.62 -6.47 3.50
CA GLY A 58 -7.37 -6.50 4.76
C GLY A 58 -7.04 -5.33 5.68
N SER A 59 -5.79 -4.85 5.67
CA SER A 59 -5.38 -3.68 6.46
C SER A 59 -4.15 -3.01 5.86
N MET A 60 -3.95 -1.73 6.18
CA MET A 60 -2.87 -0.91 5.64
C MET A 60 -2.34 0.06 6.71
N VAL A 61 -1.02 0.20 6.79
CA VAL A 61 -0.36 1.15 7.70
C VAL A 61 0.94 1.67 7.11
N ARG A 62 1.28 2.92 7.40
CA ARG A 62 2.57 3.52 7.02
C ARG A 62 3.51 3.59 8.22
N VAL A 63 4.77 3.19 8.03
CA VAL A 63 5.86 3.40 8.99
C VAL A 63 7.03 4.06 8.24
N GLY A 64 7.34 5.31 8.58
CA GLY A 64 8.35 6.07 7.81
C GLY A 64 7.92 6.26 6.34
N SER A 65 8.78 5.91 5.39
CA SER A 65 8.42 5.89 3.97
C SER A 65 7.80 4.56 3.51
N ASP A 66 7.80 3.53 4.35
CA ASP A 66 7.28 2.23 3.97
C ASP A 66 5.78 2.15 4.22
N LEU A 67 5.05 1.66 3.22
CA LEU A 67 3.65 1.28 3.32
C LEU A 67 3.56 -0.23 3.47
N PHE A 68 2.94 -0.68 4.55
CA PHE A 68 2.66 -2.08 4.82
C PHE A 68 1.20 -2.39 4.56
N VAL A 69 0.97 -3.55 3.96
CA VAL A 69 -0.36 -4.10 3.69
C VAL A 69 -0.41 -5.54 4.15
N LYS A 70 -1.51 -5.91 4.80
CA LYS A 70 -1.82 -7.31 5.11
C LYS A 70 -2.82 -7.86 4.11
N ASP A 71 -2.49 -9.00 3.52
CA ASP A 71 -3.41 -9.75 2.67
C ASP A 71 -4.42 -10.53 3.54
N ASP A 72 -5.71 -10.35 3.28
CA ASP A 72 -6.81 -10.98 4.02
C ASP A 72 -6.89 -12.49 3.74
N ASN A 73 -6.50 -12.90 2.52
CA ASN A 73 -6.60 -14.29 2.09
C ASN A 73 -5.45 -15.15 2.64
N SER A 74 -4.19 -14.74 2.43
CA SER A 74 -3.02 -15.50 2.88
C SER A 74 -2.62 -15.19 4.32
N GLY A 75 -2.97 -14.02 4.84
CA GLY A 75 -2.43 -13.49 6.09
C GLY A 75 -1.02 -12.91 5.97
N ASP A 76 -0.40 -12.99 4.79
CA ASP A 76 0.94 -12.44 4.52
C ASP A 76 0.97 -10.92 4.61
N THR A 77 2.15 -10.38 4.92
CA THR A 77 2.40 -8.93 4.91
C THR A 77 3.31 -8.56 3.76
N TYR A 78 2.99 -7.46 3.10
CA TYR A 78 3.72 -6.89 1.99
C TYR A 78 4.07 -5.44 2.27
N SER A 79 5.14 -4.95 1.66
CA SER A 79 5.50 -3.54 1.73
C SER A 79 5.96 -2.96 0.41
N ILE A 80 5.78 -1.64 0.25
CA ILE A 80 6.41 -0.80 -0.78
C ILE A 80 6.98 0.47 -0.16
N ASP A 81 8.01 1.04 -0.78
CA ASP A 81 8.53 2.36 -0.42
C ASP A 81 7.74 3.47 -1.15
N LEU A 82 7.11 4.35 -0.39
CA LEU A 82 6.32 5.47 -0.91
C LEU A 82 7.15 6.57 -1.57
N LYS A 83 8.45 6.65 -1.28
CA LYS A 83 9.35 7.56 -2.02
C LYS A 83 9.49 7.09 -3.46
N ILE A 84 9.74 5.80 -3.65
CA ILE A 84 9.81 5.18 -4.98
C ILE A 84 8.45 5.22 -5.67
N ALA A 85 7.36 5.00 -4.91
CA ALA A 85 5.99 5.10 -5.42
C ALA A 85 5.64 6.46 -6.00
N SER A 86 6.29 7.50 -5.51
CA SER A 86 6.08 8.87 -5.99
C SER A 86 6.79 9.16 -7.32
N GLU A 87 7.75 8.31 -7.72
CA GLU A 87 8.61 8.54 -8.89
C GLU A 87 8.29 7.57 -10.04
N LEU A 88 7.73 6.39 -9.73
CA LEU A 88 7.50 5.32 -10.70
C LEU A 88 6.02 4.90 -10.78
N PRO A 89 5.47 4.72 -12.00
CA PRO A 89 4.09 4.25 -12.18
C PRO A 89 3.92 2.75 -11.95
N ARG A 90 5.02 1.99 -11.74
CA ARG A 90 5.02 0.54 -11.54
C ARG A 90 5.80 0.20 -10.30
N LEU A 91 5.16 -0.50 -9.38
CA LEU A 91 5.72 -0.84 -8.07
C LEU A 91 5.59 -2.33 -7.82
N LYS A 92 6.57 -2.92 -7.14
CA LYS A 92 6.55 -4.33 -6.80
C LYS A 92 6.43 -4.49 -5.29
N TRP A 93 5.48 -5.30 -4.86
CA TRP A 93 5.35 -5.67 -3.46
C TRP A 93 6.54 -6.51 -3.00
N GLY A 94 7.18 -6.11 -1.91
CA GLY A 94 8.11 -6.95 -1.17
C GLY A 94 7.38 -7.72 -0.07
N GLN A 95 7.43 -9.05 -0.09
CA GLN A 95 6.90 -9.86 1.01
C GLN A 95 7.75 -9.65 2.26
N ARG A 96 7.09 -9.56 3.41
CA ARG A 96 7.73 -9.36 4.72
C ARG A 96 7.40 -10.54 5.62
N GLU A 97 8.41 -10.93 6.39
CA GLU A 97 8.24 -11.91 7.47
C GLU A 97 7.45 -11.27 8.61
N ILE A 98 6.42 -11.98 9.09
CA ILE A 98 5.66 -11.58 10.27
C ILE A 98 6.20 -12.39 11.44
N ILE A 99 6.57 -11.68 12.51
CA ILE A 99 6.95 -12.30 13.78
C ILE A 99 5.77 -12.08 14.75
N PRO A 100 4.83 -13.05 14.85
CA PRO A 100 3.59 -12.87 15.62
C PRO A 100 3.83 -12.81 17.13
N PHE A 101 4.96 -13.38 17.58
CA PHE A 101 5.37 -13.40 18.97
C PHE A 101 6.85 -12.99 19.06
N GLY A 102 7.13 -11.91 19.79
CA GLY A 102 8.48 -11.39 19.95
C GLY A 102 8.51 -10.19 20.89
N GLU A 103 9.69 -9.89 21.43
CA GLU A 103 9.88 -8.70 22.26
C GLU A 103 9.79 -7.45 21.38
N LEU A 104 8.85 -6.55 21.70
CA LEU A 104 8.72 -5.28 20.99
C LEU A 104 9.94 -4.42 21.29
N THR A 105 10.89 -4.40 20.37
CA THR A 105 12.07 -3.54 20.49
C THR A 105 11.76 -2.18 19.88
N THR A 106 12.02 -1.12 20.63
CA THR A 106 11.85 0.25 20.15
C THR A 106 12.98 0.54 19.16
N VAL A 107 12.68 0.60 17.87
CA VAL A 107 13.66 1.04 16.88
C VAL A 107 13.65 2.58 16.87
N PRO A 108 14.76 3.25 17.21
CA PRO A 108 14.82 4.71 17.13
C PRO A 108 14.71 5.13 15.68
N LEU A 109 13.65 5.88 15.37
CA LEU A 109 13.49 6.54 14.07
C LEU A 109 14.50 7.70 14.01
N LYS A 110 15.46 7.61 13.08
CA LYS A 110 16.40 8.71 12.78
C LYS A 110 15.73 9.79 11.95
#